data_AF-A0A848XT40-F1
#
_entry.id   AF-A0A848XT40-F1
#
_cell.length_a   1.000
_cell.length_b   1.000
_cell.length_c   1.000
_cell.angle_alpha   90.00
_cell.angle_beta   90.00
_cell.angle_gamma   90.00
#
_symmetry.space_group_name_H-M   'P 1'
#
loop_
_entity.id
_entity.type
_entity.pdbx_description
1 polymer ?
#
loop_
_entity_poly.entity_id
_entity_poly.type
_entity_poly.pdbx_seq_one_letter_code
_entity_poly.pdbx_strand_id
1 'polypeptide(L)'
;MTEIFDVGDGEIPSPSEYCSLRAASGLSPMTASVAEGALPRSLHAVTVRERGVLVAMGRVVGDGLHVQVVDMAVRPDYQGKG
;
A
#
# COMPACT_ATOMS: atom_id res chain seq x y z
N MET A 1 7.09 -24.52 -5.44
CA MET A 1 7.87 -23.44 -4.79
C MET A 1 6.83 -22.57 -4.12
N THR A 2 6.76 -22.57 -2.79
CA THR A 2 5.77 -21.75 -2.07
C THR A 2 6.22 -20.30 -2.17
N GLU A 3 5.43 -19.44 -2.82
CA GLU A 3 5.61 -17.99 -2.74
C GLU A 3 5.33 -17.59 -1.28
N ILE A 4 6.37 -17.20 -0.54
CA ILE A 4 6.23 -16.72 0.83
C ILE A 4 6.17 -15.20 0.75
N PHE A 5 4.99 -14.67 1.07
CA PHE A 5 4.80 -13.24 1.26
C PHE A 5 5.01 -12.88 2.72
N ASP A 6 5.73 -11.78 2.95
CA ASP A 6 5.82 -11.14 4.25
C ASP A 6 4.70 -10.09 4.35
N VAL A 7 3.89 -10.17 5.41
CA VAL A 7 2.74 -9.29 5.61
C VAL A 7 3.06 -8.35 6.77
N GLY A 8 3.23 -7.07 6.45
CA GLY A 8 3.45 -6.03 7.45
C GLY A 8 2.12 -5.49 7.96
N ASP A 9 1.70 -5.94 9.15
CA ASP A 9 0.53 -5.39 9.85
C ASP A 9 0.89 -4.08 10.56
N GLY A 10 0.24 -2.98 10.19
CA GLY A 10 0.59 -1.64 10.66
C GLY A 10 1.84 -1.04 10.01
N GLU A 11 2.46 -1.75 9.05
CA GLU A 11 3.60 -1.23 8.30
C GLU A 11 3.10 -0.21 7.26
N ILE A 12 3.64 1.00 7.30
CA ILE A 12 3.38 2.04 6.31
C ILE A 12 4.54 1.99 5.28
N PRO A 13 4.26 1.84 3.97
CA PRO A 13 5.32 1.83 2.96
C PRO A 13 6.01 3.19 2.89
N SER A 14 7.23 3.23 2.38
CA SER A 14 7.89 4.51 2.12
C SER A 14 7.13 5.32 1.04
N PRO A 15 7.23 6.66 1.03
CA PRO A 15 6.58 7.49 0.02
C PRO A 15 6.92 7.10 -1.43
N SER A 16 8.17 6.71 -1.69
CA SER A 16 8.61 6.25 -3.00
C SER A 16 7.94 4.93 -3.41
N GLU A 17 7.94 3.93 -2.52
CA GLU A 17 7.28 2.65 -2.78
C GLU A 17 5.78 2.82 -3.02
N TYR A 18 5.12 3.62 -2.18
CA TYR A 18 3.71 3.95 -2.31
C TYR A 18 3.39 4.59 -3.67
N CYS A 19 4.14 5.62 -4.07
CA CYS A 19 3.95 6.30 -5.34
C CYS A 19 4.19 5.34 -6.54
N SER A 20 5.25 4.54 -6.49
CA SER A 20 5.57 3.55 -7.52
C SER A 20 4.48 2.49 -7.66
N LEU A 21 4.00 1.95 -6.54
CA LEU A 21 2.97 0.91 -6.56
C LEU A 21 1.63 1.43 -7.10
N ARG A 22 1.20 2.63 -6.69
CA ARG A 22 -0.01 3.26 -7.24
C ARG A 22 0.02 3.36 -8.76
N ALA A 23 1.13 3.89 -9.29
CA ALA A 23 1.30 4.06 -10.72
C ALA A 23 1.29 2.70 -11.44
N ALA A 24 2.00 1.71 -10.90
CA ALA A 24 2.05 0.36 -11.45
C ALA A 24 0.68 -0.36 -11.42
N SER A 25 -0.14 -0.11 -10.40
CA SER A 25 -1.45 -0.74 -10.22
C SER A 25 -2.60 0.00 -10.93
N GLY A 26 -2.31 1.07 -11.68
CA GLY A 26 -3.32 1.85 -12.40
C GLY A 26 -4.13 2.82 -11.53
N LEU A 27 -3.70 3.08 -10.29
CA LEU A 27 -4.29 4.14 -9.48
C LEU A 27 -3.76 5.50 -9.94
N SER A 28 -4.53 6.56 -9.67
CA SER A 28 -4.10 7.94 -9.96
C SER A 28 -2.73 8.21 -9.31
N PRO A 29 -1.75 8.72 -10.09
CA PRO A 29 -0.42 9.03 -9.58
C PRO A 29 -0.45 10.04 -8.43
N MET A 30 0.52 9.93 -7.53
CA MET A 30 0.71 10.87 -6.42
C MET A 30 2.18 11.31 -6.38
N THR A 31 2.45 12.55 -5.96
CA THR A 31 3.81 13.04 -5.79
C THR A 31 4.37 12.60 -4.44
N ALA A 32 5.69 12.44 -4.35
CA ALA A 32 6.36 12.04 -3.11
C ALA A 32 6.06 12.98 -1.94
N SER A 33 6.07 14.30 -2.17
CA SER A 33 5.77 15.30 -1.14
C SER A 33 4.34 15.18 -0.57
N VAL A 34 3.35 14.86 -1.41
CA VAL A 34 1.98 14.62 -0.92
C VAL A 34 1.92 13.31 -0.13
N ALA A 35 2.59 12.26 -0.60
CA ALA A 35 2.66 10.99 0.11
C ALA A 35 3.35 11.11 1.47
N GLU A 36 4.44 11.87 1.58
CA GLU A 36 5.14 12.17 2.84
C GLU A 36 4.21 12.77 3.90
N GLY A 37 3.29 13.66 3.48
CA GLY A 37 2.28 14.21 4.37
C GLY A 37 1.13 13.23 4.64
N ALA A 38 0.67 12.49 3.64
CA ALA A 38 -0.53 11.68 3.72
C ALA A 38 -0.34 10.36 4.48
N LEU A 39 0.81 9.70 4.30
CA LEU A 39 1.08 8.37 4.83
C LEU A 39 1.06 8.31 6.37
N PRO A 40 1.68 9.25 7.11
CA PRO A 40 1.61 9.26 8.58
C PRO A 40 0.21 9.50 9.16
N ARG A 41 -0.76 9.92 8.34
CA ARG A 41 -2.16 10.16 8.74
C ARG A 41 -3.06 8.94 8.54
N SER A 42 -2.48 7.79 8.19
CA SER A 42 -3.21 6.52 8.14
C SER A 42 -3.61 6.12 9.55
N LEU A 43 -4.84 5.67 9.74
CA LEU A 43 -5.25 5.00 10.97
C LEU A 43 -4.63 3.60 11.04
N HIS A 44 -4.52 2.93 9.89
CA HIS A 44 -3.84 1.65 9.74
C HIS A 44 -3.31 1.48 8.32
N ALA A 45 -2.31 0.62 8.14
CA ALA A 45 -1.82 0.22 6.84
C ALA A 45 -1.41 -1.26 6.87
N VAL A 46 -1.53 -1.91 5.73
CA VAL A 46 -1.02 -3.27 5.52
C VAL A 46 -0.17 -3.25 4.27
N THR A 47 1.01 -3.86 4.36
CA THR A 47 1.90 -4.12 3.23
C THR A 47 1.98 -5.62 2.98
N VAL A 48 2.17 -5.99 1.72
CA VAL A 48 2.59 -7.34 1.34
C VAL A 48 3.88 -7.21 0.58
N ARG A 49 4.90 -7.96 1.01
CA ARG A 49 6.23 -7.94 0.42
C ARG A 49 6.62 -9.31 -0.08
N GLU A 50 7.23 -9.36 -1.25
CA GLU A 50 7.95 -10.55 -1.72
C GLU A 50 9.45 -10.21 -1.75
N ARG A 51 10.25 -10.97 -0.98
CA ARG A 51 11.71 -10.75 -0.87
C ARG A 51 12.06 -9.30 -0.52
N GLY A 52 11.28 -8.69 0.37
CA GLY A 52 11.44 -7.30 0.83
C GLY A 52 10.85 -6.24 -0.12
N VAL A 53 10.45 -6.60 -1.34
CA VAL A 53 9.86 -5.66 -2.31
C VAL A 53 8.36 -5.53 -2.07
N LEU A 54 7.85 -4.31 -1.98
CA LEU A 54 6.41 -4.05 -1.87
C LEU A 54 5.67 -4.53 -3.13
N VAL A 55 4.75 -5.48 -2.96
CA VAL A 55 3.93 -6.04 -4.05
C VAL A 55 2.45 -5.73 -3.90
N ALA A 56 1.98 -5.48 -2.68
CA ALA A 56 0.64 -4.96 -2.44
C ALA A 56 0.59 -4.05 -1.21
N MET A 57 -0.42 -3.21 -1.15
CA MET A 57 -0.73 -2.40 0.02
C MET A 57 -2.23 -2.12 0.14
N GLY A 58 -2.66 -1.76 1.35
CA GLY A 58 -3.95 -1.16 1.64
C GLY A 58 -3.84 -0.24 2.85
N ARG A 59 -4.68 0.79 2.91
CA ARG A 59 -4.67 1.79 3.99
C ARG A 59 -6.07 2.03 4.54
N VAL A 60 -6.14 2.43 5.80
CA VAL A 60 -7.36 2.93 6.44
C VAL A 60 -7.15 4.37 6.85
N VAL A 61 -8.11 5.23 6.52
CA VAL A 61 -8.14 6.65 6.92
C VAL A 61 -9.49 6.97 7.53
N GLY A 62 -9.56 8.01 8.37
CA GLY A 62 -10.82 8.41 9.00
C GLY A 62 -10.59 9.19 10.29
N ASP A 63 -11.65 9.30 11.09
CA ASP A 63 -11.65 9.98 12.39
C ASP A 63 -11.73 9.00 13.58
N GLY A 64 -11.72 7.69 13.31
CA GLY A 64 -11.86 6.63 14.30
C GLY A 64 -13.31 6.21 14.59
N LEU A 65 -14.30 6.97 14.13
CA LEU A 65 -15.73 6.59 14.17
C LEU A 65 -16.22 6.18 12.77
N HIS A 66 -15.80 6.92 11.75
CA HIS A 66 -16.02 6.62 10.34
C HIS A 66 -14.68 6.40 9.66
N VAL A 67 -14.58 5.30 8.91
CA VAL A 67 -13.34 4.91 8.25
C VAL A 67 -13.57 4.58 6.78
N GLN A 68 -12.54 4.80 5.98
CA GLN A 68 -12.50 4.41 4.57
C GLN A 68 -11.27 3.53 4.34
N VAL A 69 -11.50 2.40 3.67
CA VAL A 69 -10.42 1.59 3.11
C VAL A 69 -10.03 2.24 1.79
N VAL A 70 -8.77 2.67 1.69
CA VAL A 70 -8.22 3.42 0.57
C VAL A 70 -6.93 2.79 0.08
N ASP A 71 -6.51 3.19 -1.12
CA ASP A 71 -5.21 2.85 -1.70
C ASP A 71 -4.93 1.34 -1.79
N MET A 72 -5.99 0.56 -2.03
CA MET A 72 -5.89 -0.85 -2.36
C MET A 72 -5.16 -1.00 -3.69
N ALA A 73 -3.93 -1.47 -3.64
CA ALA A 73 -3.06 -1.60 -4.81
C ALA A 73 -2.29 -2.91 -4.75
N VAL A 74 -2.33 -3.67 -5.84
CA VAL A 74 -1.55 -4.88 -6.04
C VAL A 74 -0.79 -4.71 -7.35
N ARG A 75 0.50 -5.06 -7.37
CA ARG A 75 1.30 -5.08 -8.59
C ARG A 75 0.63 -5.96 -9.67
N PRO A 76 0.60 -5.57 -10.95
CA PRO A 76 -0.12 -6.30 -11.99
C PRO A 76 0.23 -7.80 -12.10
N ASP A 77 1.49 -8.17 -11.88
CA ASP A 77 2.00 -9.53 -11.91
C ASP A 77 1.56 -10.41 -10.70
N TYR A 78 0.94 -9.80 -9.69
CA TYR A 78 0.37 -10.46 -8.51
C TYR A 78 -1.16 -10.36 -8.44
N GLN A 79 -1.81 -9.70 -9.40
CA GLN A 79 -3.27 -9.56 -9.44
C GLN A 79 -3.99 -10.85 -9.87
N GLY A 80 -5.25 -11.01 -9.44
CA GLY A 80 -6.10 -12.14 -9.84
C GLY A 80 -5.77 -13.46 -9.13
N LYS A 81 -5.00 -13.41 -8.04
CA LYS A 81 -4.51 -14.57 -7.29
C LYS A 81 -5.17 -14.76 -5.91
N GLY A 82 -6.24 -14.00 -5.62
CA GLY A 82 -6.84 -13.87 -4.29
C GLY A 82 -6.23 -12.72 -3.51
#